data_AF-A0A2Z6LIG7-F1
#
_entry.id   AF-A0A2Z6LIG7-F1
#
_cell.length_a   1.000
_cell.length_b   1.000
_cell.length_c   1.000
_cell.angle_alpha   90.00
_cell.angle_beta   90.00
_cell.angle_gamma   90.00
#
_symmetry.space_group_name_H-M   'P 1'
#
loop_
_entity.id
_entity.type
_entity.pdbx_description
1 polymer ?
#
loop_
_entity_poly.entity_id
_entity_poly.type
_entity_poly.pdbx_seq_one_letter_code
_entity_poly.pdbx_strand_id
1 'polypeptide(L)'
;MATQTEMATLCLLAEAYAGQTMVCESQSFPQLHVLKFWVLEKLEEWKIDQGALPCLKQLEIRSCPRLKRLPGGLEHVKTLLELKLKNMPTEINAEMHNFPLPTNCQVVQTNSQWNFISAWKVIWNGEYRVALFFVC
;
A
#
# COMPACT_ATOMS: atom_id res chain seq x y z
N MET A 1 -15.72 12.36 -30.40
CA MET A 1 -16.13 11.20 -29.56
C MET A 1 -15.08 11.05 -28.47
N ALA A 2 -15.32 11.64 -27.29
CA ALA A 2 -14.44 11.45 -26.15
C ALA A 2 -14.79 10.08 -25.55
N THR A 3 -13.89 9.11 -25.66
CA THR A 3 -14.01 7.89 -24.86
C THR A 3 -13.77 8.30 -23.41
N GLN A 4 -14.84 8.36 -22.62
CA GLN A 4 -14.75 8.47 -21.17
C GLN A 4 -14.00 7.22 -20.68
N THR A 5 -12.70 7.32 -20.41
CA THR A 5 -11.92 6.19 -19.91
C THR A 5 -12.36 5.91 -18.49
N GLU A 6 -13.27 4.94 -18.31
CA GLU A 6 -13.67 4.46 -16.99
C GLU A 6 -12.47 3.77 -16.33
N MET A 7 -11.83 4.43 -15.37
CA MET A 7 -10.77 3.81 -14.57
C MET A 7 -11.41 2.82 -13.60
N ALA A 8 -11.25 1.52 -13.87
CA ALA A 8 -11.68 0.49 -12.93
C ALA A 8 -10.84 0.55 -11.64
N THR A 9 -11.52 0.63 -10.51
CA THR A 9 -10.91 0.71 -9.18
C THR A 9 -11.42 -0.44 -8.31
N LEU A 10 -10.52 -1.13 -7.62
CA LEU A 10 -10.83 -2.17 -6.65
C LEU A 10 -10.30 -1.74 -5.28
N CYS A 11 -11.20 -1.73 -4.30
CA CYS A 11 -10.89 -1.42 -2.90
C CYS A 11 -11.22 -2.64 -2.04
N LEU A 12 -10.22 -3.18 -1.36
CA LEU A 12 -10.40 -4.20 -0.33
C LEU A 12 -10.20 -3.52 1.02
N LEU A 13 -11.25 -3.48 1.83
CA LEU A 13 -11.28 -2.81 3.13
C LEU A 13 -11.61 -3.80 4.24
N ALA A 14 -10.82 -3.79 5.32
CA ALA A 14 -11.07 -4.56 6.53
C ALA A 14 -11.32 -6.05 6.22
N GLU A 15 -12.49 -6.56 6.58
CA GLU A 15 -12.87 -7.97 6.40
C GLU A 15 -13.27 -8.34 4.96
N ALA A 16 -13.13 -7.43 3.98
CA ALA A 16 -13.33 -7.75 2.56
C ALA A 16 -12.41 -8.89 2.05
N TYR A 17 -11.31 -9.13 2.77
CA TYR A 17 -10.42 -10.25 2.51
C TYR A 17 -9.96 -10.87 3.84
N ALA A 18 -10.43 -12.08 4.12
CA ALA A 18 -10.11 -12.81 5.35
C ALA A 18 -8.94 -13.79 5.21
N GLY A 19 -8.39 -13.94 4.00
CA GLY A 19 -7.25 -14.83 3.74
C GLY A 19 -5.92 -14.26 4.24
N GLN A 20 -4.93 -15.15 4.33
CA GLN A 20 -3.56 -14.78 4.69
C GLN A 20 -2.66 -14.55 3.46
N THR A 21 -2.98 -15.19 2.33
CA THR A 21 -2.16 -15.16 1.12
C THR A 21 -3.00 -14.81 -0.10
N MET A 22 -2.72 -13.65 -0.68
CA MET A 22 -3.36 -13.23 -1.93
C MET A 22 -2.44 -13.53 -3.11
N VAL A 23 -3.00 -14.10 -4.17
CA VAL A 23 -2.29 -14.37 -5.42
C VAL A 23 -3.05 -13.72 -6.55
N CYS A 24 -2.37 -12.89 -7.33
CA CYS A 24 -2.87 -12.40 -8.61
C CYS A 24 -2.20 -13.22 -9.71
N GLU A 25 -2.93 -14.21 -10.24
CA GLU A 25 -2.48 -15.09 -11.32
C GLU A 25 -2.40 -14.33 -12.64
N SER A 26 -1.72 -14.91 -13.65
CA SER A 26 -1.66 -14.34 -14.98
C SER A 26 -3.06 -13.99 -15.53
N GLN A 27 -3.19 -12.86 -16.22
CA GLN A 27 -4.46 -12.35 -16.74
C GLN A 27 -5.48 -11.93 -15.67
N SER A 28 -5.14 -11.97 -14.38
CA SER A 28 -6.00 -11.42 -13.32
C SER A 28 -6.17 -9.92 -13.50
N PHE A 29 -7.42 -9.47 -13.41
CA PHE A 29 -7.82 -8.06 -13.42
C PHE A 29 -7.25 -7.25 -14.60
N PRO A 30 -7.55 -7.64 -15.86
CA PRO A 30 -6.90 -7.10 -17.06
C PRO A 30 -7.20 -5.61 -17.31
N GLN A 31 -8.27 -5.07 -16.73
CA GLN A 31 -8.68 -3.68 -16.89
C GLN A 31 -8.55 -2.85 -15.60
N LEU A 32 -7.95 -3.40 -14.54
CA LEU A 32 -7.86 -2.71 -13.26
C LEU A 32 -6.79 -1.63 -13.31
N HIS A 33 -7.18 -0.40 -12.96
CA HIS A 33 -6.31 0.78 -12.99
C HIS A 33 -5.84 1.18 -11.59
N VAL A 34 -6.69 1.00 -10.57
CA VAL A 34 -6.39 1.40 -9.20
C VAL A 34 -6.71 0.25 -8.25
N LEU A 35 -5.75 -0.13 -7.41
CA LEU A 35 -5.91 -1.15 -6.38
C LEU A 35 -5.63 -0.54 -5.01
N LYS A 36 -6.55 -0.74 -4.06
CA LYS A 36 -6.43 -0.23 -2.70
C LYS A 36 -6.64 -1.34 -1.67
N PHE A 37 -5.65 -1.55 -0.81
CA PHE A 37 -5.71 -2.44 0.35
C PHE A 37 -5.72 -1.61 1.61
N TRP A 38 -6.85 -1.58 2.29
CA TRP A 38 -7.06 -0.77 3.48
C TRP A 38 -7.41 -1.67 4.66
N VAL A 39 -6.63 -1.60 5.73
CA VAL A 39 -6.94 -2.29 7.00
C VAL A 39 -7.09 -3.81 6.82
N LEU A 40 -6.32 -4.42 5.92
CA LEU A 40 -6.34 -5.88 5.75
C LEU A 40 -5.51 -6.53 6.87
N GLU A 41 -6.15 -6.79 8.00
CA GLU A 41 -5.48 -7.25 9.23
C GLU A 41 -4.87 -8.64 9.14
N LYS A 42 -5.39 -9.49 8.24
CA LYS A 42 -4.98 -10.90 8.09
C LYS A 42 -4.00 -11.15 6.95
N LEU A 43 -3.87 -10.22 6.00
CA LEU A 43 -3.02 -10.39 4.83
C LEU A 43 -1.55 -10.40 5.25
N GLU A 44 -0.88 -11.54 5.05
CA GLU A 44 0.53 -11.76 5.38
C GLU A 44 1.43 -11.78 4.15
N GLU A 45 0.94 -12.39 3.06
CA GLU A 45 1.66 -12.51 1.80
C GLU A 45 0.80 -12.07 0.63
N TRP A 46 1.41 -11.35 -0.31
CA TRP A 46 0.82 -11.03 -1.59
C TRP A 46 1.79 -11.41 -2.70
N LYS A 47 1.30 -12.07 -3.76
CA LYS A 47 2.10 -12.53 -4.90
C LYS A 47 1.44 -12.07 -6.20
N ILE A 48 2.26 -11.61 -7.14
CA ILE A 48 1.80 -11.15 -8.46
C ILE A 48 2.56 -11.97 -9.50
N ASP A 49 1.83 -12.80 -10.24
CA ASP A 49 2.41 -13.56 -11.33
C ASP A 49 2.63 -12.69 -12.57
N GLN A 50 3.53 -13.12 -13.45
CA GLN A 50 3.80 -12.43 -14.70
C GLN A 50 2.53 -12.34 -15.56
N GLY A 51 2.19 -11.12 -15.99
CA GLY A 51 0.99 -10.84 -16.79
C GLY A 51 -0.28 -10.61 -15.97
N ALA A 52 -0.21 -10.62 -14.64
CA ALA A 52 -1.26 -10.10 -13.78
C ALA A 52 -1.26 -8.56 -13.77
N LEU A 53 -2.43 -7.96 -13.53
CA LEU A 53 -2.58 -6.51 -13.33
C LEU A 53 -1.97 -5.64 -14.46
N PRO A 54 -2.13 -5.99 -15.75
CA PRO A 54 -1.37 -5.38 -16.85
C PRO A 54 -1.68 -3.89 -17.10
N CYS A 55 -2.76 -3.35 -16.53
CA CYS A 55 -3.18 -1.95 -16.68
C CYS A 55 -3.12 -1.15 -15.36
N LEU A 56 -2.56 -1.73 -14.30
CA LEU A 56 -2.54 -1.09 -12.99
C LEU A 56 -1.64 0.14 -13.01
N LYS A 57 -2.21 1.30 -12.63
CA LYS A 57 -1.53 2.59 -12.59
C LYS A 57 -1.22 3.06 -11.17
N GLN A 58 -2.11 2.76 -10.23
CA GLN A 58 -1.97 3.16 -8.83
C GLN A 58 -2.21 1.99 -7.89
N LEU A 59 -1.31 1.83 -6.93
CA LEU A 59 -1.44 0.90 -5.82
C LEU A 59 -1.37 1.67 -4.50
N GLU A 60 -2.35 1.48 -3.63
CA GLU A 60 -2.33 2.03 -2.27
C GLU A 60 -2.48 0.90 -1.25
N ILE A 61 -1.49 0.78 -0.36
CA ILE A 61 -1.53 -0.14 0.78
C ILE A 61 -1.52 0.70 2.05
N ARG A 62 -2.60 0.58 2.84
CA ARG A 62 -2.82 1.35 4.06
C ARG A 62 -3.13 0.42 5.22
N SER A 63 -2.40 0.59 6.32
CA SER A 63 -2.70 -0.08 7.60
C SER A 63 -2.86 -1.60 7.44
N CYS A 64 -1.94 -2.26 6.75
CA CYS A 64 -1.91 -3.72 6.62
C CYS A 64 -0.75 -4.25 7.50
N PRO A 65 -0.97 -4.43 8.82
CA PRO A 65 0.12 -4.61 9.80
C PRO A 65 0.82 -5.97 9.71
N ARG A 66 0.16 -6.98 9.14
CA ARG A 66 0.71 -8.35 9.02
C ARG A 66 1.40 -8.63 7.70
N LEU A 67 1.31 -7.71 6.74
CA LEU A 67 1.98 -7.88 5.45
C LEU A 67 3.48 -7.87 5.70
N LYS A 68 4.17 -8.97 5.37
CA LYS A 68 5.59 -9.15 5.71
C LYS A 68 6.52 -8.44 4.74
N ARG A 69 6.12 -8.35 3.48
CA ARG A 69 6.90 -7.81 2.36
C ARG A 69 5.97 -7.31 1.26
N LEU A 70 6.46 -6.41 0.42
CA LEU A 70 5.78 -6.07 -0.83
C LEU A 70 5.74 -7.31 -1.74
N PRO A 71 4.71 -7.44 -2.61
CA PRO A 71 4.61 -8.60 -3.47
C PRO A 71 5.76 -8.64 -4.47
N GLY A 72 6.43 -9.80 -4.57
CA GLY A 72 7.28 -10.08 -5.73
C GLY A 72 6.45 -10.05 -7.01
N GLY A 73 7.02 -9.54 -8.10
CA GLY A 73 6.35 -9.39 -9.38
C GLY A 73 5.77 -7.99 -9.66
N LEU A 74 5.83 -7.06 -8.69
CA LEU A 74 5.52 -5.64 -8.91
C LEU A 74 6.36 -5.02 -10.02
N GLU A 75 7.60 -5.46 -10.17
CA GLU A 75 8.52 -5.09 -11.24
C GLU A 75 8.01 -5.44 -12.65
N HIS A 76 7.12 -6.45 -12.76
CA HIS A 76 6.51 -6.84 -14.03
C HIS A 76 5.33 -5.92 -14.43
N VAL A 77 4.79 -5.16 -13.48
CA VAL A 77 3.67 -4.23 -13.68
C VAL A 77 4.18 -2.89 -14.22
N LYS A 78 4.62 -2.89 -15.48
CA LYS A 78 5.26 -1.73 -16.13
C LYS A 78 4.37 -0.47 -16.22
N THR A 79 3.07 -0.62 -16.06
CA THR A 79 2.10 0.49 -16.08
C THR A 79 1.97 1.20 -14.75
N LEU A 80 2.55 0.68 -13.67
CA LEU A 80 2.42 1.25 -12.34
C LEU A 80 3.18 2.59 -12.26
N LEU A 81 2.43 3.66 -11.99
CA LEU A 81 2.93 5.02 -11.89
C LEU A 81 3.10 5.46 -10.45
N GLU A 82 2.28 4.93 -9.53
CA GLU A 82 2.25 5.41 -8.15
C GLU A 82 2.02 4.26 -7.14
N LEU A 83 2.92 4.14 -6.18
CA LEU A 83 2.82 3.24 -5.03
C LEU A 83 2.71 4.08 -3.75
N LYS A 84 1.54 4.01 -3.08
CA LYS A 84 1.28 4.67 -1.81
C LYS A 84 1.35 3.67 -0.67
N LEU A 85 2.26 3.89 0.26
CA LEU A 85 2.30 3.15 1.52
C LEU A 85 1.92 4.09 2.67
N LYS A 86 0.89 3.73 3.43
CA LYS A 86 0.42 4.54 4.56
C LYS A 86 0.28 3.68 5.81
N ASN A 87 0.88 4.11 6.92
CA ASN A 87 0.80 3.39 8.20
C ASN A 87 1.17 1.89 8.04
N MET A 88 2.23 1.62 7.27
CA MET A 88 2.76 0.27 7.04
C MET A 88 3.85 -0.06 8.06
N PRO A 89 4.09 -1.35 8.37
CA PRO A 89 5.20 -1.76 9.23
C PRO A 89 6.54 -1.19 8.77
N THR A 90 7.42 -0.90 9.73
CA THR A 90 8.71 -0.25 9.50
C THR A 90 9.62 -1.06 8.60
N GLU A 91 9.50 -2.39 8.63
CA GLU A 91 10.28 -3.35 7.86
C GLU A 91 10.03 -3.16 6.36
N ILE A 92 8.75 -3.05 5.96
CA ILE A 92 8.37 -2.81 4.56
C ILE A 92 8.91 -1.46 4.08
N ASN A 93 8.82 -0.43 4.91
CA ASN A 93 9.29 0.90 4.54
C ASN A 93 10.82 0.94 4.34
N ALA A 94 11.57 0.17 5.14
CA ALA A 94 13.02 0.08 5.04
C ALA A 94 13.47 -0.65 3.75
N GLU A 95 12.75 -1.70 3.35
CA GLU A 95 13.06 -2.46 2.12
C GLU A 95 12.76 -1.69 0.83
N MET A 96 11.91 -0.66 0.89
CA MET A 96 11.52 0.13 -0.30
C MET A 96 12.69 0.79 -1.03
N HIS A 97 13.76 1.19 -0.33
CA HIS A 97 14.91 1.86 -0.94
C HIS A 97 15.66 0.98 -1.95
N ASN A 98 15.57 -0.34 -1.82
CA ASN A 98 16.22 -1.33 -2.70
C ASN A 98 15.21 -2.17 -3.49
N PHE A 99 13.91 -1.91 -3.34
CA PHE A 99 12.87 -2.73 -3.96
C PHE A 99 12.82 -2.49 -5.47
N PRO A 100 12.86 -3.54 -6.31
CA PRO A 100 12.79 -3.37 -7.76
C PRO A 100 11.41 -2.85 -8.15
N LEU A 101 11.36 -1.59 -8.58
CA LEU A 101 10.14 -0.94 -9.08
C LEU A 101 10.26 -0.67 -10.59
N PRO A 102 9.12 -0.55 -11.29
CA PRO A 102 9.10 -0.03 -12.65
C PRO A 102 9.74 1.36 -12.72
N THR A 103 10.47 1.64 -13.80
CA THR A 103 11.33 2.83 -13.96
C THR A 103 10.60 4.17 -13.79
N ASN A 104 9.28 4.21 -13.94
CA ASN A 104 8.45 5.42 -13.83
C ASN A 104 7.52 5.43 -12.60
N CYS A 105 7.74 4.53 -11.63
CA CYS A 105 6.90 4.44 -10.45
C CYS A 105 7.36 5.42 -9.35
N GLN A 106 6.47 6.32 -8.95
CA GLN A 106 6.66 7.19 -7.81
C GLN A 106 6.19 6.49 -6.53
N VAL A 107 7.03 6.54 -5.50
CA VAL A 107 6.72 6.01 -4.18
C VAL A 107 6.33 7.16 -3.26
N VAL A 108 5.15 7.07 -2.65
CA VAL A 108 4.68 8.01 -1.64
C VAL A 108 4.47 7.25 -0.34
N GLN A 109 5.28 7.56 0.67
CA GLN A 109 5.14 7.03 2.02
C GLN A 109 4.57 8.11 2.95
N THR A 110 3.50 7.82 3.67
CA THR A 110 3.05 8.66 4.78
C THR A 110 3.06 7.84 6.06
N ASN A 111 4.06 8.08 6.90
CA ASN A 111 4.08 7.60 8.26
C ASN A 111 3.41 8.67 9.14
N SER A 112 2.18 8.42 9.59
CA SER A 112 1.70 9.14 10.77
C SER A 112 2.42 8.50 11.96
N GLN A 113 3.56 9.06 12.40
CA GLN A 113 4.15 8.66 13.68
C GLN A 113 3.19 9.04 14.80
N TRP A 114 2.27 8.15 15.18
CA TRP A 114 1.85 8.09 16.57
C TRP A 114 2.81 7.11 17.25
N ASN A 115 3.86 7.69 17.82
CA ASN A 115 4.86 6.99 18.62
C ASN A 115 4.18 6.23 19.75
N PHE A 116 3.99 4.91 19.61
CA PHE A 116 3.84 4.02 20.76
C PHE A 116 5.21 3.85 21.38
N ILE A 117 5.47 4.67 22.39
CA ILE A 117 6.72 4.76 23.12
C ILE A 117 6.98 3.43 23.84
N SER A 118 8.04 2.73 23.49
CA SER A 118 8.90 2.13 24.51
C SER A 118 10.22 2.89 24.54
N ALA A 119 10.31 3.79 25.53
CA ALA A 119 11.47 4.55 26.00
C ALA A 119 12.00 5.75 25.16
N TRP A 120 11.34 6.90 25.37
CA TRP A 120 11.85 8.29 25.46
C TRP A 120 12.98 8.79 24.53
N LYS A 121 12.66 9.78 23.65
CA LYS A 121 13.18 11.18 23.73
C LYS A 121 12.59 12.08 22.62
N VAL A 122 11.53 12.84 22.92
CA VAL A 122 11.34 14.19 22.35
C VAL A 122 10.68 15.03 23.44
N ILE A 123 11.42 16.02 23.96
CA ILE A 123 10.87 17.06 24.81
C ILE A 123 10.21 18.08 23.88
N TRP A 124 8.93 18.36 24.07
CA TRP A 124 8.30 19.56 23.51
C TRP A 124 7.62 20.32 24.65
N ASN A 125 8.24 21.43 25.05
CA ASN A 125 7.72 22.54 25.86
C ASN A 125 6.62 22.21 26.90
N GLY A 126 6.96 21.41 27.90
CA GLY A 126 6.63 21.69 29.30
C GLY A 126 5.17 21.79 29.77
N GLU A 127 4.14 21.67 28.92
CA GLU A 127 2.74 21.75 29.36
C GLU A 127 1.85 20.72 28.65
N TYR A 128 1.29 19.81 29.44
CA TYR A 128 0.33 18.81 29.00
C TYR A 128 -1.01 19.47 28.67
N ARG A 129 -1.38 19.52 27.39
CA ARG A 129 -2.77 19.75 26.99
C ARG A 129 -3.19 18.81 25.87
N VAL A 130 -4.24 18.07 26.15
CA VAL A 130 -4.96 17.21 25.22
C VAL A 130 -5.47 18.08 24.08
N ALA A 131 -5.04 17.80 22.84
CA ALA A 131 -5.66 18.38 21.65
C ALA A 131 -6.09 17.23 20.74
N LEU A 132 -7.41 17.04 20.71
CA LEU A 132 -8.09 16.18 19.75
C LEU A 132 -8.09 16.83 18.35
N PHE A 133 -8.08 15.96 17.35
CA PHE A 133 -8.43 16.15 15.93
C PHE A 133 -7.43 16.89 15.01
N PHE A 134 -7.42 16.72 13.67
CA PHE A 134 -8.38 16.11 12.73
C PHE A 134 -7.63 15.38 11.60
N VAL A 135 -8.37 14.43 11.00
CA VAL A 135 -8.10 13.75 9.73
C VAL A 135 -7.90 14.73 8.57
N CYS A 136 -6.88 14.50 7.76
CA CYS A 136 -6.96 14.57 6.30
C CYS A 136 -5.92 13.59 5.71
#